data_AF-A0A7X8DUH2-F1
#
_entry.id   AF-A0A7X8DUH2-F1
#
_cell.length_a   1.000
_cell.length_b   1.000
_cell.length_c   1.000
_cell.angle_alpha   90.00
_cell.angle_beta   90.00
_cell.angle_gamma   90.00
#
_symmetry.space_group_name_H-M   'P 1'
#
loop_
_entity.id
_entity.type
_entity.pdbx_description
1 polymer ?
#
loop_
_entity_poly.entity_id
_entity_poly.type
_entity_poly.pdbx_seq_one_letter_code
_entity_poly.pdbx_strand_id
1 'polypeptide(L)' 'MRVFIAIDFNNRLKDYLKEKQDELRKYCTKGNFTHKENFHLTIVFIGEVNEGEIIKIKK' A
#
# COMPACT_ATOMS: atom_id res chain seq x y z
N MET A 1 -11.50 12.55 -0.40
CA MET A 1 -10.95 11.16 -0.45
C MET A 1 -9.47 11.28 -0.67
N ARG A 2 -8.64 10.53 0.05
CA ARG A 2 -7.19 10.50 -0.20
C ARG A 2 -6.85 9.60 -1.36
N VAL A 3 -6.09 10.11 -2.31
CA VAL A 3 -5.71 9.38 -3.54
C VAL A 3 -4.20 9.37 -3.69
N PHE A 4 -3.70 8.26 -4.26
CA PHE A 4 -2.31 8.08 -4.64
C PHE A 4 -2.24 7.18 -5.88
N ILE A 5 -1.09 7.19 -6.55
CA ILE A 5 -0.77 6.29 -7.66
C ILE A 5 0.30 5.33 -7.16
N ALA A 6 0.08 4.03 -7.39
CA ALA A 6 1.00 2.99 -6.97
C ALA A 6 1.24 1.93 -8.05
N ILE A 7 2.39 1.30 -7.97
CA ILE A 7 2.69 0.05 -8.68
C ILE A 7 2.29 -1.09 -7.75
N ASP A 8 1.39 -1.95 -8.24
CA ASP A 8 1.01 -3.14 -7.50
C ASP A 8 2.09 -4.23 -7.59
N PHE A 9 2.22 -5.02 -6.54
CA PHE A 9 3.15 -6.14 -6.49
C PHE A 9 2.46 -7.43 -6.92
N ASN A 10 3.22 -8.29 -7.62
CA ASN A 10 2.75 -9.63 -7.91
C ASN A 10 2.61 -10.48 -6.63
N ASN A 11 1.83 -11.55 -6.71
CA ASN A 11 1.55 -12.40 -5.55
C ASN A 11 2.82 -12.96 -4.89
N ARG A 12 3.81 -13.39 -5.69
CA ARG A 12 5.07 -13.93 -5.18
C ARG A 12 5.80 -12.94 -4.28
N LEU A 13 5.89 -11.68 -4.69
CA LEU A 13 6.53 -10.62 -3.89
C LEU A 13 5.69 -10.29 -2.65
N LYS A 14 4.37 -10.21 -2.78
CA LYS A 14 3.47 -9.99 -1.64
C LYS A 14 3.58 -11.09 -0.59
N ASP A 15 3.71 -12.34 -1.00
CA ASP A 15 3.93 -13.50 -0.11
C ASP A 15 5.27 -13.40 0.62
N TYR A 16 6.34 -13.09 -0.10
CA TYR A 16 7.66 -12.89 0.49
C TYR A 16 7.67 -11.76 1.53
N LEU A 17 7.07 -10.62 1.22
CA LEU A 17 6.94 -9.50 2.16
C LEU A 17 6.10 -9.87 3.38
N LYS A 18 5.05 -10.67 3.20
CA LYS A 18 4.21 -11.14 4.30
C LYS A 18 5.00 -12.05 5.24
N GLU A 19 5.78 -12.98 4.68
CA GLU A 19 6.65 -13.87 5.46
C GLU A 19 7.65 -13.08 6.30
N LYS A 20 8.32 -12.08 5.69
CA LYS A 20 9.28 -11.21 6.41
C LYS A 20 8.60 -10.36 7.47
N GLN A 21 7.40 -9.84 7.19
CA GLN A 21 6.60 -9.13 8.18
C GLN A 21 6.23 -10.04 9.38
N ASP A 22 5.88 -11.30 9.13
CA ASP A 22 5.53 -12.27 10.17
C ASP A 22 6.74 -12.71 11.00
N GLU A 23 7.92 -12.78 10.38
CA GLU A 23 9.19 -12.97 11.08
C GLU A 23 9.47 -11.79 12.03
N LEU A 24 9.38 -10.55 11.53
CA LEU A 24 9.60 -9.34 12.33
C LEU A 24 8.62 -9.19 13.49
N ARG A 25 7.35 -9.57 13.28
CA ARG A 25 6.30 -9.51 14.32
C ARG A 25 6.66 -10.28 15.58
N LYS A 26 7.39 -11.40 15.47
CA LYS A 26 7.83 -12.21 16.62
C LYS A 26 8.75 -11.45 17.57
N TYR A 27 9.44 -10.42 17.06
CA TYR A 27 10.39 -9.61 17.82
C TYR A 27 9.82 -8.25 18.23
N CYS A 28 8.56 -7.95 17.89
CA CYS A 28 7.92 -6.68 18.17
C CYS A 28 6.86 -6.83 19.28
N THR A 29 6.85 -5.92 20.26
CA THR A 29 5.78 -5.88 21.28
C THR A 29 4.47 -5.32 20.75
N LYS A 30 4.54 -4.40 19.77
CA LYS A 30 3.38 -3.75 19.12
C LYS A 30 3.76 -3.21 17.75
N GLY A 31 2.78 -3.11 16.84
CA GLY A 31 2.94 -2.48 15.53
C GLY A 31 1.66 -2.61 14.70
N ASN A 32 1.32 -1.57 13.93
CA ASN A 32 0.24 -1.66 12.95
C ASN A 32 0.83 -2.09 11.60
N PHE A 33 0.69 -3.37 11.32
CA PHE A 33 1.26 -4.01 10.15
C PHE A 33 0.21 -4.14 9.06
N THR A 34 0.54 -3.70 7.86
CA THR A 34 -0.42 -3.68 6.75
C THR A 34 -0.83 -5.10 6.31
N HIS A 35 -2.01 -5.20 5.72
CA HIS A 35 -2.52 -6.42 5.11
C HIS A 35 -1.76 -6.72 3.82
N LYS A 36 -1.68 -8.01 3.46
CA LYS A 36 -0.96 -8.47 2.25
C LYS A 36 -1.48 -7.78 0.98
N GLU A 37 -2.79 -7.59 0.90
CA GLU A 37 -3.47 -6.94 -0.23
C GLU A 37 -3.05 -5.48 -0.42
N ASN A 38 -2.61 -4.82 0.66
CA ASN A 38 -2.18 -3.43 0.66
C ASN A 38 -0.68 -3.27 0.35
N PHE A 39 0.07 -4.34 0.07
CA PHE A 39 1.46 -4.20 -0.35
C PHE A 39 1.54 -3.64 -1.77
N HIS A 40 2.01 -2.40 -1.88
CA HIS A 40 2.23 -1.71 -3.13
C HIS A 40 3.37 -0.71 -2.96
N LEU A 41 3.90 -0.22 -4.08
CA LEU A 41 4.85 0.90 -4.08
C LEU A 41 4.14 2.17 -4.49
N THR A 42 3.92 3.09 -3.55
CA THR A 42 3.41 4.42 -3.86
C THR A 42 4.46 5.19 -4.66
N ILE A 43 4.08 5.70 -5.84
CA ILE A 43 4.95 6.51 -6.70
C ILE A 43 4.67 8.00 -6.49
N VAL A 44 3.38 8.36 -6.42
CA VAL A 44 2.94 9.74 -6.20
C VAL A 44 1.79 9.76 -5.20
N PHE A 45 1.92 10.58 -4.17
CA PHE A 45 0.84 10.88 -3.23
C PHE A 45 0.16 12.19 -3.64
N ILE A 46 -1.15 12.16 -3.88
CA ILE A 46 -1.91 13.31 -4.39
C ILE A 46 -2.60 14.05 -3.23
N GLY A 47 -2.96 13.35 -2.16
CA GLY A 47 -3.62 13.95 -1.01
C GLY A 47 -5.14 13.90 -1.12
N GLU A 48 -5.83 14.83 -0.46
CA GLU A 48 -7.29 14.92 -0.48
C GLU A 48 -7.78 15.49 -1.81
N VAL A 49 -8.72 14.78 -2.44
CA VAL A 49 -9.39 15.20 -3.67
C VAL A 49 -10.89 14.97 -3.56
N ASN A 50 -11.64 15.85 -4.21
CA ASN A 50 -13.08 15.73 -4.38
C ASN A 50 -13.43 14.93 -5.64
N GLU A 51 -14.65 14.38 -5.74
CA GLU A 51 -15.05 13.49 -6.84
C GLU A 51 -14.84 14.10 -8.23
N GLY A 52 -15.09 15.40 -8.40
CA GLY A 52 -14.89 16.10 -9.67
C GLY A 52 -13.42 16.25 -10.10
N GLU A 53 -12.47 16.17 -9.16
CA GLU A 53 -11.03 16.27 -9.45
C GLU A 53 -10.43 14.93 -9.86
N ILE A 54 -11.01 13.82 -9.39
CA ILE A 54 -10.58 12.46 -9.72
C ILE A 54 -10.62 12.19 -11.23
N ILE A 55 -11.62 12.73 -11.93
CA ILE A 55 -11.78 12.57 -13.39
C ILE A 55 -10.56 13.13 -14.14
N LYS A 56 -9.91 14.17 -13.61
CA LYS A 56 -8.75 14.81 -14.24
C LYS A 56 -7.46 13.99 -14.09
N ILE A 57 -7.38 13.14 -13.07
CA ILE A 57 -6.20 12.31 -12.76
C ILE A 57 -6.15 11.05 -13.64
N LYS A 58 -7.30 10.57 -14.14
CA LYS A 58 -7.42 9.34 -14.95
C LYS A 58 -6.97 9.48 -16.42
N LYS A 59 -6.41 10.63 -16.81
CA LYS A 59 -6.06 10.95 -18.20
C LYS A 59 -4.64 10.51 -18.54
#